data_AF-A0A143Y3V1-F1
#
_entry.id   AF-A0A143Y3V1-F1
#
_cell.length_a   1.000
_cell.length_b   1.000
_cell.length_c   1.000
_cell.angle_alpha   90.00
_cell.angle_beta   90.00
_cell.angle_gamma   90.00
#
_symmetry.space_group_name_H-M   'P 1'
#
loop_
_entity.id
_entity.type
_entity.pdbx_description
1 polymer ?
#
loop_
_entity_poly.entity_id
_entity_poly.type
_entity_poly.pdbx_seq_one_letter_code
_entity_poly.pdbx_strand_id
1 'polypeptide(L)'
;MKKRNVLIVISLAVILSLGSVWAYFTDTVQVKNTIQIGIVEISINEYEKTEDGEEKPYEDPKEIIPGDQISKIVRITNREESAYIRAKVEFQFENEELNGSIGIENLTGVEETNWIYKNGYFYYKKPVNSGEVITLFQGVSIPESWDNTYANCRFHINVTAEAVQSANLEPNYETEDPWNGIEIQACAYPKEERSENRGDGE
;
A
#
# COMPACT_ATOMS: atom_id res chain seq x y z
N MET A 1 58.59 -10.66 40.80
CA MET A 1 57.49 -9.96 41.50
C MET A 1 56.30 -9.83 40.55
N LYS A 2 55.53 -10.92 40.41
CA LYS A 2 54.29 -11.03 39.64
C LYS A 2 53.16 -10.90 40.67
N LYS A 3 52.35 -9.84 40.65
CA LYS A 3 51.07 -9.66 41.40
C LYS A 3 50.49 -8.23 41.39
N ARG A 4 51.05 -7.27 40.65
CA ARG A 4 50.60 -5.86 40.68
C ARG A 4 49.87 -5.32 39.44
N ASN A 5 49.62 -6.15 38.43
CA ASN A 5 48.95 -5.73 37.18
C ASN A 5 47.62 -6.45 36.91
N VAL A 6 47.15 -7.32 37.81
CA VAL A 6 45.90 -8.08 37.63
C VAL A 6 44.67 -7.36 38.20
N LEU A 7 44.86 -6.28 38.97
CA LEU A 7 43.76 -5.57 39.62
C LEU A 7 43.21 -4.35 38.86
N ILE A 8 43.81 -3.96 37.74
CA ILE A 8 43.32 -2.82 36.91
C ILE A 8 42.47 -3.32 35.73
N VAL A 9 42.53 -4.61 35.39
CA VAL A 9 41.81 -5.19 34.24
C VAL A 9 40.38 -5.62 34.59
N ILE A 10 40.02 -5.69 35.88
CA ILE A 10 38.68 -6.14 36.32
C ILE A 10 37.69 -4.98 36.49
N SER A 11 38.15 -3.72 36.53
CA SER A 11 37.27 -2.55 36.74
C SER A 11 36.71 -1.93 35.45
N LEU A 12 37.00 -2.50 34.27
CA LEU A 12 36.46 -2.06 32.98
C LEU A 12 35.41 -3.02 32.37
N ALA A 13 34.97 -4.03 33.13
CA ALA A 13 34.08 -5.09 32.65
C ALA A 13 32.64 -5.01 33.19
N VAL A 14 32.22 -3.92 33.84
CA VAL A 14 30.91 -3.83 34.54
C VAL A 14 30.07 -2.59 34.17
N ILE A 15 30.30 -1.94 33.02
CA ILE A 15 29.41 -0.84 32.53
C ILE A 15 28.82 -1.17 31.15
N LEU A 16 28.51 -2.44 30.88
CA LEU A 16 27.83 -2.88 29.66
C LEU A 16 26.47 -3.55 29.95
N SER A 17 25.75 -3.03 30.94
CA SER A 17 24.36 -3.38 31.18
C SER A 17 23.62 -2.10 31.56
N LEU A 18 22.46 -1.87 30.94
CA LEU A 18 21.74 -0.59 30.74
C LEU A 18 22.23 0.10 29.45
N GLY A 19 21.82 -0.30 28.25
CA GLY A 19 20.43 -0.53 27.84
C GLY A 19 19.80 0.81 27.50
N SER A 20 19.92 1.25 26.25
CA SER A 20 19.05 2.25 25.61
C SER A 20 19.21 2.07 24.11
N VAL A 21 18.37 1.15 23.63
CA VAL A 21 17.85 0.92 22.28
C VAL A 21 18.33 1.91 21.23
N TRP A 22 18.95 1.36 20.19
CA TRP A 22 19.04 1.99 18.89
C TRP A 22 17.62 2.33 18.44
N ALA A 23 17.25 3.60 18.47
CA ALA A 23 16.17 4.08 17.63
C ALA A 23 16.68 4.03 16.19
N TYR A 24 16.75 2.82 15.63
CA TYR A 24 16.57 2.66 14.20
C TYR A 24 15.15 3.15 13.95
N PHE A 25 15.02 4.42 13.58
CA PHE A 25 13.94 4.81 12.69
C PHE A 25 14.12 3.94 11.45
N THR A 26 13.46 2.79 11.45
CA THR A 26 12.93 2.21 10.23
C THR A 26 11.91 3.24 9.77
N ASP A 27 12.38 4.23 9.00
CA ASP A 27 11.53 4.85 8.01
C ASP A 27 11.02 3.69 7.17
N THR A 28 9.80 3.26 7.48
CA THR A 28 9.03 2.40 6.59
C THR A 28 8.80 3.27 5.37
N VAL A 29 9.74 3.21 4.42
CA VAL A 29 9.61 3.82 3.11
C VAL A 29 8.29 3.32 2.59
N GLN A 30 7.28 4.19 2.57
CA GLN A 30 5.98 3.90 1.99
C GLN A 30 6.27 3.36 0.59
N VAL A 31 5.97 2.07 0.41
CA VAL A 31 6.22 1.38 -0.85
C VAL A 31 5.31 2.03 -1.87
N LYS A 32 5.87 2.91 -2.69
CA LYS A 32 5.26 3.27 -3.97
C LYS A 32 5.14 1.98 -4.78
N ASN A 33 3.97 1.36 -4.73
CA ASN A 33 3.55 0.32 -5.66
C ASN A 33 3.35 0.96 -7.04
N THR A 34 4.44 1.30 -7.72
CA THR A 34 4.44 1.53 -9.17
C THR A 34 4.64 0.17 -9.81
N ILE A 35 3.53 -0.50 -10.15
CA ILE A 35 3.57 -1.77 -10.86
C ILE A 35 3.58 -1.43 -12.36
N GLN A 36 4.72 -1.70 -13.00
CA GLN A 36 4.93 -1.49 -14.44
C GLN A 36 4.93 -2.83 -15.16
N ILE A 37 4.02 -3.01 -16.12
CA ILE A 37 3.90 -4.24 -16.90
C ILE A 37 3.54 -3.86 -18.34
N GLY A 38 4.55 -3.74 -19.20
CA GLY A 38 4.41 -3.58 -20.66
C GLY A 38 3.53 -2.41 -21.14
N ILE A 39 4.15 -1.27 -21.48
CA ILE A 39 3.52 -0.02 -22.01
C ILE A 39 2.28 0.47 -21.23
N VAL A 40 2.08 0.01 -19.99
CA VAL A 40 1.11 0.58 -19.06
C VAL A 40 1.82 0.85 -17.74
N GLU A 41 1.85 2.11 -17.36
CA GLU A 41 2.29 2.57 -16.05
C GLU A 41 1.07 3.08 -15.29
N ILE A 42 0.86 2.57 -14.09
CA ILE A 42 -0.15 3.07 -13.16
C ILE A 42 0.51 3.55 -11.87
N SER A 43 -0.11 4.53 -11.22
CA SER A 43 0.33 5.01 -9.91
C SER A 43 -0.82 4.98 -8.90
N ILE A 44 -0.54 4.49 -7.70
CA ILE A 44 -1.45 4.57 -6.55
C ILE A 44 -1.07 5.78 -5.71
N ASN A 45 -2.07 6.57 -5.32
CA ASN A 45 -1.92 7.71 -4.44
C ASN A 45 -2.98 7.65 -3.33
N GLU A 46 -2.55 7.88 -2.09
CA GLU A 46 -3.41 7.81 -0.91
C GLU A 46 -3.56 9.20 -0.28
N TYR A 47 -4.79 9.55 0.06
CA TYR A 47 -5.17 10.83 0.65
C TYR A 47 -6.07 10.65 1.87
N GLU A 48 -6.26 11.70 2.64
CA GLU A 48 -7.26 11.79 3.70
C GLU A 48 -7.94 13.16 3.66
N LYS A 49 -9.19 13.22 4.12
CA LYS A 49 -9.91 14.47 4.33
C LYS A 49 -9.60 15.03 5.71
N THR A 50 -9.29 16.32 5.77
CA THR A 50 -9.19 17.10 7.00
C THR A 50 -10.58 17.41 7.57
N GLU A 51 -10.64 17.94 8.79
CA GLU A 51 -11.91 18.39 9.40
C GLU A 51 -12.61 19.46 8.56
N ASP A 52 -11.84 20.28 7.85
CA ASP A 52 -12.33 21.33 6.94
C ASP A 52 -12.78 20.78 5.57
N GLY A 53 -12.61 19.48 5.33
CA GLY A 53 -13.00 18.79 4.09
C GLY A 53 -11.97 18.85 2.96
N GLU A 54 -10.79 19.42 3.21
CA GLU A 54 -9.68 19.46 2.25
C GLU A 54 -8.96 18.11 2.19
N GLU A 55 -8.41 17.76 1.03
CA GLU A 55 -7.64 16.53 0.86
C GLU A 55 -6.15 16.79 1.02
N LYS A 56 -5.50 16.02 1.89
CA LYS A 56 -4.03 15.98 2.06
C LYS A 56 -3.49 14.56 1.84
N PRO A 57 -2.18 14.38 1.59
CA PRO A 57 -1.59 13.04 1.54
C PRO A 57 -1.88 12.25 2.81
N TYR A 58 -2.14 10.95 2.67
CA TYR A 58 -2.43 10.07 3.80
C TYR A 58 -1.19 9.88 4.68
N GLU A 59 -1.35 10.07 5.99
CA GLU A 59 -0.27 9.94 6.98
C GLU A 59 -0.52 8.75 7.92
N ASP A 60 0.51 7.92 8.06
CA ASP A 60 0.59 6.81 9.04
C ASP A 60 1.66 7.11 10.10
N PRO A 61 1.58 6.51 11.31
CA PRO A 61 0.48 5.69 11.83
C PRO A 61 -0.65 6.55 12.41
N LYS A 62 -1.85 5.96 12.53
CA LYS A 62 -3.01 6.57 13.21
C LYS A 62 -3.43 5.76 14.42
N GLU A 63 -3.80 6.45 15.48
CA GLU A 63 -4.51 5.85 16.61
C GLU A 63 -5.98 5.69 16.21
N ILE A 64 -6.51 4.49 16.42
CA ILE A 64 -7.85 4.09 16.00
C ILE A 64 -8.57 3.46 17.20
N ILE A 65 -9.86 3.72 17.31
CA ILE A 65 -10.73 3.10 18.30
C ILE A 65 -11.90 2.37 17.62
N PRO A 66 -12.52 1.40 18.33
CA PRO A 66 -13.72 0.72 17.82
C PRO A 66 -14.81 1.72 17.41
N GLY A 67 -15.38 1.53 16.21
CA GLY A 67 -16.40 2.41 15.65
C GLY A 67 -15.88 3.59 14.82
N ASP A 68 -14.56 3.82 14.77
CA ASP A 68 -13.99 4.91 13.99
C ASP A 68 -14.28 4.81 12.49
N GLN A 69 -14.39 5.99 11.86
CA GLN A 69 -14.44 6.15 10.41
C GLN A 69 -13.13 6.78 9.93
N ILE A 70 -12.24 5.94 9.39
CA ILE A 70 -10.95 6.39 8.91
C ILE A 70 -11.12 6.96 7.50
N SER A 71 -10.71 8.22 7.28
CA SER A 71 -10.56 8.76 5.93
C SER A 71 -9.26 8.25 5.31
N LYS A 72 -9.39 7.39 4.29
CA LYS A 72 -8.30 6.88 3.46
C LYS A 72 -8.82 6.76 2.03
N ILE A 73 -8.49 7.74 1.21
CA ILE A 73 -8.91 7.88 -0.18
C ILE A 73 -7.82 7.31 -1.07
N VAL A 74 -8.09 6.19 -1.71
CA VAL A 74 -7.14 5.51 -2.58
C VAL A 74 -7.49 5.78 -4.03
N ARG A 75 -6.57 6.44 -4.74
CA ARG A 75 -6.71 6.78 -6.16
C ARG A 75 -5.69 6.03 -7.00
N ILE A 76 -6.12 5.59 -8.17
CA ILE A 76 -5.27 4.95 -9.17
C ILE A 76 -5.28 5.85 -10.39
N THR A 77 -4.09 6.21 -10.88
CA THR A 77 -3.91 7.00 -12.10
C THR A 77 -3.32 6.12 -13.18
N ASN A 78 -3.91 6.13 -14.38
CA ASN A 78 -3.26 5.58 -15.56
C ASN A 78 -2.31 6.63 -16.16
N ARG A 79 -1.06 6.27 -16.43
CA ARG A 79 -0.03 7.19 -16.93
C ARG A 79 0.29 6.99 -18.41
N GLU A 80 -0.22 5.92 -19.02
CA GLU A 80 0.12 5.50 -20.38
C GLU A 80 -1.16 5.25 -21.19
N GLU A 81 -1.12 4.32 -22.15
CA GLU A 81 -2.26 3.96 -22.99
C GLU A 81 -3.47 3.46 -22.20
N SER A 82 -4.64 3.54 -22.84
CA SER A 82 -5.90 3.08 -22.28
C SER A 82 -5.79 1.63 -21.75
N ALA A 83 -6.21 1.42 -20.50
CA ALA A 83 -6.05 0.13 -19.82
C ALA A 83 -7.25 -0.22 -18.94
N TYR A 84 -7.54 -1.51 -18.81
CA TYR A 84 -8.38 -2.02 -17.74
C TYR A 84 -7.56 -2.17 -16.47
N ILE A 85 -8.16 -1.82 -15.33
CA ILE A 85 -7.51 -1.84 -14.02
C ILE A 85 -8.28 -2.76 -13.08
N ARG A 86 -7.55 -3.59 -12.32
CA ARG A 86 -8.07 -4.28 -11.14
C ARG A 86 -7.21 -3.97 -9.93
N ALA A 87 -7.78 -4.02 -8.74
CA ALA A 87 -7.08 -3.76 -7.50
C ALA A 87 -7.44 -4.80 -6.42
N LYS A 88 -6.45 -5.18 -5.63
CA LYS A 88 -6.60 -6.04 -4.46
C LYS A 88 -6.34 -5.21 -3.21
N VAL A 89 -7.22 -5.35 -2.23
CA VAL A 89 -7.10 -4.70 -0.91
C VAL A 89 -6.94 -5.78 0.13
N GLU A 90 -5.88 -5.71 0.92
CA GLU A 90 -5.56 -6.70 1.95
C GLU A 90 -5.37 -6.01 3.29
N PHE A 91 -6.02 -6.58 4.31
CA PHE A 91 -5.87 -6.14 5.69
C PHE A 91 -4.95 -7.14 6.40
N GLN A 92 -3.84 -6.64 6.93
CA GLN A 92 -2.83 -7.47 7.57
C GLN A 92 -2.54 -6.98 8.98
N PHE A 93 -2.91 -7.77 9.98
CA PHE A 93 -2.55 -7.49 11.37
C PHE A 93 -1.13 -7.98 11.68
N GLU A 94 -0.44 -7.28 12.57
CA GLU A 94 0.80 -7.81 13.17
C GLU A 94 0.52 -9.09 13.97
N ASN A 95 -0.64 -9.17 14.63
CA ASN A 95 -1.13 -10.41 15.23
C ASN A 95 -2.01 -11.16 14.21
N GLU A 96 -1.45 -12.22 13.61
CA GLU A 96 -2.13 -12.99 12.57
C GLU A 96 -3.45 -13.65 13.04
N GLU A 97 -3.64 -13.89 14.35
CA GLU A 97 -4.90 -14.42 14.89
C GLU A 97 -6.08 -13.47 14.69
N LEU A 98 -5.82 -12.18 14.46
CA LEU A 98 -6.83 -11.15 14.20
C LEU A 98 -7.09 -10.93 12.71
N ASN A 99 -6.37 -11.60 11.81
CA ASN A 99 -6.63 -11.50 10.38
C ASN A 99 -8.06 -11.96 10.06
N GLY A 100 -8.75 -11.20 9.21
CA GLY A 100 -10.16 -11.44 8.87
C GLY A 100 -11.16 -10.82 9.84
N SER A 101 -10.72 -10.11 10.89
CA SER A 101 -11.59 -9.30 11.77
C SER A 101 -12.09 -7.99 11.14
N ILE A 102 -11.48 -7.61 10.02
CA ILE A 102 -11.85 -6.49 9.15
C ILE A 102 -11.59 -6.91 7.71
N GLY A 103 -12.44 -6.47 6.80
CA GLY A 103 -12.40 -6.88 5.40
C GLY A 103 -12.88 -5.81 4.44
N ILE A 104 -13.08 -6.23 3.19
CA ILE A 104 -13.54 -5.35 2.10
C ILE A 104 -14.91 -4.72 2.39
N GLU A 105 -15.74 -5.39 3.19
CA GLU A 105 -17.06 -4.93 3.63
C GLU A 105 -16.98 -3.70 4.53
N ASN A 106 -15.80 -3.44 5.11
CA ASN A 106 -15.53 -2.26 5.92
C ASN A 106 -15.07 -1.07 5.07
N LEU A 107 -14.80 -1.24 3.77
CA LEU A 107 -14.45 -0.14 2.89
C LEU A 107 -15.67 0.74 2.62
N THR A 108 -15.47 2.05 2.65
CA THR A 108 -16.52 3.03 2.37
C THR A 108 -16.17 3.87 1.14
N GLY A 109 -17.20 4.35 0.44
CA GLY A 109 -17.02 5.20 -0.75
C GLY A 109 -16.50 4.47 -1.99
N VAL A 110 -16.68 3.15 -2.08
CA VAL A 110 -16.51 2.38 -3.32
C VAL A 110 -17.71 2.66 -4.23
N GLU A 111 -17.46 3.13 -5.46
CA GLU A 111 -18.52 3.37 -6.44
C GLU A 111 -18.94 2.06 -7.13
N GLU A 112 -19.92 1.35 -6.57
CA GLU A 112 -20.40 0.04 -7.09
C GLU A 112 -20.93 0.09 -8.54
N THR A 113 -21.28 1.27 -9.03
CA THR A 113 -21.65 1.45 -10.44
C THR A 113 -20.44 1.24 -11.36
N ASN A 114 -19.25 1.65 -10.93
CA ASN A 114 -18.01 1.61 -11.68
C ASN A 114 -17.11 0.42 -11.32
N TRP A 115 -17.18 -0.06 -10.08
CA TRP A 115 -16.40 -1.19 -9.58
C TRP A 115 -17.25 -2.45 -9.41
N ILE A 116 -16.62 -3.62 -9.54
CA ILE A 116 -17.21 -4.91 -9.16
C ILE A 116 -16.17 -5.74 -8.42
N TYR A 117 -16.51 -6.28 -7.25
CA TYR A 117 -15.64 -7.15 -6.49
C TYR A 117 -15.88 -8.63 -6.83
N LYS A 118 -14.85 -9.32 -7.32
CA LYS A 118 -14.88 -10.74 -7.71
C LYS A 118 -13.55 -11.42 -7.42
N ASN A 119 -13.60 -12.62 -6.85
CA ASN A 119 -12.44 -13.48 -6.62
C ASN A 119 -11.20 -12.76 -6.03
N GLY A 120 -11.37 -11.92 -5.02
CA GLY A 120 -10.26 -11.21 -4.36
C GLY A 120 -9.88 -9.86 -4.97
N TYR A 121 -10.50 -9.44 -6.08
CA TYR A 121 -10.17 -8.20 -6.77
C TYR A 121 -11.38 -7.31 -7.00
N PHE A 122 -11.17 -6.00 -6.90
CA PHE A 122 -12.04 -4.98 -7.47
C PHE A 122 -11.66 -4.74 -8.93
N TYR A 123 -12.60 -4.92 -9.84
CA TYR A 123 -12.42 -4.64 -11.27
C TYR A 123 -13.12 -3.34 -11.64
N TYR A 124 -12.40 -2.41 -12.28
CA TYR A 124 -13.01 -1.22 -12.84
C TYR A 124 -13.65 -1.57 -14.18
N LYS A 125 -14.96 -1.33 -14.32
CA LYS A 125 -15.78 -1.88 -15.43
C LYS A 125 -15.44 -1.28 -16.81
N LYS A 126 -14.78 -0.13 -16.84
CA LYS A 126 -14.50 0.64 -18.05
C LYS A 126 -12.98 0.72 -18.29
N PRO A 127 -12.53 0.89 -19.53
CA PRO A 127 -11.14 1.25 -19.77
C PRO A 127 -10.85 2.65 -19.18
N VAL A 128 -9.67 2.80 -18.58
CA VAL A 128 -9.17 4.03 -17.95
C VAL A 128 -8.20 4.67 -18.93
N ASN A 129 -8.44 5.91 -19.33
CA ASN A 129 -7.62 6.59 -20.33
C ASN A 129 -6.31 7.12 -19.74
N SER A 130 -5.37 7.48 -20.62
CA SER A 130 -4.12 8.14 -20.20
C SER A 130 -4.41 9.40 -19.39
N GLY A 131 -3.79 9.51 -18.22
CA GLY A 131 -3.96 10.64 -17.29
C GLY A 131 -5.25 10.59 -16.47
N GLU A 132 -6.15 9.65 -16.72
CA GLU A 132 -7.39 9.50 -15.96
C GLU A 132 -7.10 8.97 -14.55
N VAL A 133 -7.82 9.52 -13.56
CA VAL A 133 -7.72 9.17 -12.15
C VAL A 133 -9.04 8.57 -11.70
N ILE A 134 -8.99 7.35 -11.16
CA ILE A 134 -10.14 6.66 -10.60
C ILE A 134 -9.97 6.48 -9.10
N THR A 135 -11.07 6.55 -8.35
CA THR A 135 -11.07 6.33 -6.89
C THR A 135 -11.53 4.91 -6.60
N LEU A 136 -10.76 4.16 -5.82
CA LEU A 136 -11.09 2.79 -5.43
C LEU A 136 -12.03 2.79 -4.21
N PHE A 137 -11.63 3.45 -3.12
CA PHE A 137 -12.42 3.68 -1.92
C PHE A 137 -12.01 4.99 -1.25
N GLN A 138 -12.82 5.49 -0.31
CA GLN A 138 -12.62 6.77 0.39
C GLN A 138 -12.41 6.66 1.90
N GLY A 139 -12.74 5.52 2.50
CA GLY A 139 -12.50 5.30 3.91
C GLY A 139 -12.66 3.85 4.34
N VAL A 140 -12.47 3.64 5.64
CA VAL A 140 -12.59 2.34 6.30
C VAL A 140 -13.35 2.51 7.60
N SER A 141 -14.39 1.71 7.79
CA SER A 141 -15.19 1.65 9.02
C SER A 141 -14.64 0.60 9.97
N ILE A 142 -14.12 1.03 11.11
CA ILE A 142 -13.62 0.12 12.15
C ILE A 142 -14.80 -0.53 12.89
N PRO A 143 -14.81 -1.87 13.06
CA PRO A 143 -15.89 -2.54 13.76
C PRO A 143 -16.06 -2.06 15.20
N GLU A 144 -17.30 -1.77 15.60
CA GLU A 144 -17.64 -1.45 17.00
C GLU A 144 -17.48 -2.64 17.95
N SER A 145 -17.48 -3.86 17.40
CA SER A 145 -17.35 -5.11 18.15
C SER A 145 -15.94 -5.38 18.66
N TRP A 146 -14.94 -4.58 18.25
CA TRP A 146 -13.57 -4.71 18.73
C TRP A 146 -13.50 -4.37 20.22
N ASP A 147 -13.04 -5.34 21.00
CA ASP A 147 -12.86 -5.22 22.45
C ASP A 147 -11.38 -5.04 22.82
N ASN A 148 -11.06 -5.24 24.10
CA ASN A 148 -9.69 -5.12 24.61
C ASN A 148 -8.68 -6.06 23.94
N THR A 149 -9.11 -7.10 23.21
CA THR A 149 -8.22 -7.98 22.43
C THR A 149 -7.51 -7.20 21.31
N TYR A 150 -8.15 -6.14 20.80
CA TYR A 150 -7.62 -5.28 19.74
C TYR A 150 -6.81 -4.10 20.27
N ALA A 151 -6.74 -3.92 21.60
CA ALA A 151 -6.00 -2.82 22.21
C ALA A 151 -4.51 -2.91 21.87
N ASN A 152 -3.92 -1.81 21.41
CA ASN A 152 -2.53 -1.71 20.97
C ASN A 152 -2.14 -2.62 19.78
N CYS A 153 -3.12 -3.24 19.11
CA CYS A 153 -2.87 -3.97 17.87
C CYS A 153 -2.61 -2.98 16.74
N ARG A 154 -1.82 -3.42 15.76
CA ARG A 154 -1.57 -2.68 14.53
C ARG A 154 -1.96 -3.55 13.36
N PHE A 155 -2.51 -2.91 12.34
CA PHE A 155 -2.71 -3.52 11.04
C PHE A 155 -2.39 -2.55 9.93
N HIS A 156 -2.11 -3.12 8.77
CA HIS A 156 -1.83 -2.41 7.54
C HIS A 156 -2.94 -2.68 6.53
N ILE A 157 -3.26 -1.67 5.73
CA ILE A 157 -4.15 -1.78 4.57
C ILE A 157 -3.25 -1.70 3.34
N ASN A 158 -3.03 -2.84 2.70
CA ASN A 158 -2.18 -2.95 1.52
C ASN A 158 -3.06 -2.90 0.27
N VAL A 159 -2.72 -2.00 -0.66
CA VAL A 159 -3.39 -1.92 -1.97
C VAL A 159 -2.40 -2.27 -3.07
N THR A 160 -2.79 -3.24 -3.88
CA THR A 160 -2.07 -3.64 -5.09
C THR A 160 -2.98 -3.41 -6.28
N ALA A 161 -2.47 -2.78 -7.34
CA ALA A 161 -3.22 -2.55 -8.57
C ALA A 161 -2.49 -3.15 -9.77
N GLU A 162 -3.26 -3.64 -10.71
CA GLU A 162 -2.79 -4.28 -11.94
C GLU A 162 -3.52 -3.65 -13.13
N ALA A 163 -2.82 -3.56 -14.26
CA ALA A 163 -3.39 -3.00 -15.47
C ALA A 163 -3.04 -3.82 -16.71
N VAL A 164 -3.96 -3.86 -17.65
CA VAL A 164 -3.81 -4.49 -18.97
C VAL A 164 -4.32 -3.53 -20.02
N GLN A 165 -3.54 -3.31 -21.09
CA GLN A 165 -3.98 -2.46 -22.20
C GLN A 165 -5.36 -2.91 -22.72
N SER A 166 -6.26 -1.95 -22.91
CA SER A 166 -7.63 -2.22 -23.32
C SER A 166 -7.72 -2.88 -24.69
N ALA A 167 -6.74 -2.63 -25.58
CA ALA A 167 -6.63 -3.28 -26.88
C ALA A 167 -6.37 -4.79 -26.81
N ASN A 168 -5.86 -5.30 -25.69
CA ASN A 168 -5.47 -6.71 -25.52
C ASN A 168 -6.43 -7.50 -24.65
N LEU A 169 -7.54 -6.89 -24.21
CA LEU A 169 -8.45 -7.49 -23.25
C LEU A 169 -9.91 -7.13 -23.54
N GLU A 170 -10.76 -8.16 -23.58
CA GLU A 170 -12.21 -8.02 -23.58
C GLU A 170 -12.76 -8.62 -22.28
N PRO A 171 -13.03 -7.79 -21.24
CA PRO A 171 -13.50 -8.32 -19.97
C PRO A 171 -14.90 -8.92 -20.05
N ASN A 172 -15.12 -10.02 -19.33
CA ASN A 172 -16.45 -10.61 -19.15
C ASN A 172 -16.87 -10.56 -17.68
N TYR A 173 -17.58 -9.50 -17.28
CA TYR A 173 -17.97 -9.30 -15.88
C TYR A 173 -19.07 -10.25 -15.37
N GLU A 174 -19.63 -11.12 -16.23
CA GLU A 174 -20.57 -12.16 -15.82
C GLU A 174 -19.86 -13.40 -15.24
N THR A 175 -18.55 -13.55 -15.43
CA THR A 175 -17.76 -14.66 -14.86
C THR A 175 -17.17 -14.27 -13.50
N GLU A 176 -16.61 -15.24 -12.78
CA GLU A 176 -15.85 -14.98 -11.54
C GLU A 176 -14.44 -14.41 -11.77
N ASP A 177 -13.93 -14.55 -12.99
CA ASP A 177 -12.66 -13.97 -13.43
C ASP A 177 -12.88 -13.17 -14.72
N PRO A 178 -13.20 -11.87 -14.59
CA PRO A 178 -13.46 -11.02 -15.74
C PRO A 178 -12.31 -10.93 -16.74
N TRP A 179 -11.08 -11.23 -16.35
CA TRP A 179 -9.89 -11.15 -17.19
C TRP A 179 -9.44 -12.51 -17.74
N ASN A 180 -10.25 -13.56 -17.59
CA ASN A 180 -10.04 -14.89 -18.18
C ASN A 180 -8.68 -15.53 -17.84
N GLY A 181 -8.22 -15.42 -16.59
CA GLY A 181 -7.01 -16.08 -16.11
C GLY A 181 -5.72 -15.35 -16.44
N ILE A 182 -5.78 -14.08 -16.87
CA ILE A 182 -4.58 -13.29 -17.10
C ILE A 182 -3.86 -13.07 -15.76
N GLU A 183 -2.69 -13.69 -15.63
CA GLU A 183 -1.72 -13.43 -14.58
C GLU A 183 -0.78 -12.30 -14.99
N ILE A 184 -0.62 -11.36 -14.07
CA ILE A 184 0.09 -10.11 -14.31
C ILE A 184 1.38 -10.16 -13.48
N GLN A 185 2.49 -10.52 -14.13
CA GLN A 185 3.80 -10.60 -13.49
C GLN A 185 4.51 -9.25 -13.59
N ALA A 186 5.01 -8.74 -12.46
CA ALA A 186 5.83 -7.53 -12.42
C ALA A 186 7.11 -7.74 -13.25
N CYS A 187 7.12 -7.24 -14.50
CA CYS A 187 8.31 -7.23 -15.33
C CYS A 187 9.20 -6.06 -14.87
N ALA A 188 10.20 -6.34 -14.04
CA ALA A 188 11.24 -5.38 -13.71
C ALA A 188 12.13 -5.14 -14.95
N TYR A 189 11.73 -4.22 -15.83
CA TYR A 189 12.67 -3.67 -16.81
C TYR A 189 13.60 -2.71 -16.06
N PRO A 190 14.92 -2.77 -16.28
CA PRO A 190 15.82 -1.76 -15.75
C PRO A 190 15.35 -0.41 -16.29
N LYS A 191 15.09 0.54 -15.40
CA LYS A 191 14.89 1.94 -15.78
C LYS A 191 16.10 2.33 -16.61
N GLU A 192 15.95 2.45 -17.92
CA GLU A 192 16.95 3.13 -18.72
C GLU A 192 17.03 4.55 -18.16
N GLU A 193 18.12 4.82 -17.44
CA GLU A 193 18.52 6.19 -17.16
C GLU A 193 18.61 6.88 -18.51
N ARG A 194 17.61 7.72 -18.81
CA ARG A 194 17.67 8.64 -19.93
C ARG A 194 18.86 9.56 -19.66
N SER A 195 20.03 9.15 -20.14
CA SER A 195 21.19 10.02 -20.25
C SER A 195 20.73 11.22 -21.07
N GLU A 196 20.63 12.38 -20.42
CA GLU A 196 20.58 13.65 -21.13
C GLU A 196 21.91 13.78 -21.87
N ASN A 197 21.93 13.23 -23.07
CA ASN A 197 22.98 13.46 -24.04
C ASN A 197 22.80 14.88 -24.55
N ARG A 198 23.25 15.89 -23.79
CA ARG A 198 23.57 17.20 -24.34
C ARG A 198 24.94 17.08 -25.01
N GLY A 199 24.90 16.64 -26.27
CA GLY A 199 26.01 16.81 -27.19
C GLY A 199 26.19 18.29 -27.53
N ASP A 200 27.42 18.74 -27.30
CA ASP A 200 28.25 19.75 -27.97
C ASP A 200 27.65 20.62 -29.09
N GLY A 201 28.05 21.91 -29.09
CA GLY A 201 28.26 22.66 -30.33
C GLY A 201 27.98 24.16 -30.26
N GLU A 202 28.96 24.95 -29.81
CA GLU A 202 29.69 26.01 -30.58
C GLU A 202 30.59 26.84 -29.66
#